data_AF-A0A7X7ND70-F1
#
_entry.id   AF-A0A7X7ND70-F1
#
_cell.length_a   1.000
_cell.length_b   1.000
_cell.length_c   1.000
_cell.angle_alpha   90.00
_cell.angle_beta   90.00
_cell.angle_gamma   90.00
#
_symmetry.space_group_name_H-M   'P 1'
#
loop_
_entity.id
_entity.type
_entity.pdbx_description
1 polymer ?
#
loop_
_entity_poly.entity_id
_entity_poly.type
_entity_poly.pdbx_seq_one_letter_code
_entity_poly.pdbx_strand_id
1 'polypeptide(L)'
;MKNRVLVINPCVTDFKLYDEWMHPAGLYFLLDLLKRNQIETYYFDCLAESISGLKKFGTGEYGYKELEKPLIYSNIKRKYKIYGISGTDLEKCLSRYPVPDLVLAGSSMTYWAPGVVETIKIVRRCFPDVPVIIGGIAAQLIPGYFESKFADCHTAGSLFSEDTLQLIKQYISGFSSSNEESPSMSGGLGFLQKMRHGPVLLSLGCPMSCSYCASRVLQPHFRPRPVKTVLKEVLYVHEKFGVQDFAFYDDALLYRYQDGLIPFLAEVKKLGLELRFHTPNGFHLRLLNREILEIMKDSGFKTLRFGYESGDPKHSDETESKAGIEMLAEKISLARKAGFTKKETGVYLMGGLKGQSPEDMMKEMEQTGALGVQVKPVFLSPVPRTRLFEYYARQFPSLRCDPLWHNDSFFITCLPGWDWDSLEEIRRKARGINTVQQKADIYS
;
A
#
# COMPACT_ATOMS: atom_id res chain seq x y z
N MET A 1 10.86 -24.39 -26.77
CA MET A 1 11.48 -23.07 -26.47
C MET A 1 11.16 -22.74 -25.03
N LYS A 2 12.07 -22.11 -24.28
CA LYS A 2 11.74 -21.62 -22.92
C LYS A 2 10.84 -20.40 -23.07
N ASN A 3 9.71 -20.37 -22.36
CA ASN A 3 8.84 -19.21 -22.32
C ASN A 3 9.57 -18.05 -21.64
N ARG A 4 9.55 -16.87 -22.27
CA ARG A 4 10.13 -15.62 -21.78
C ARG A 4 9.02 -14.70 -21.29
N VAL A 5 9.10 -14.25 -20.05
CA VAL A 5 8.10 -13.36 -19.45
C VAL A 5 8.76 -12.08 -18.99
N LEU A 6 8.16 -10.94 -19.34
CA LEU A 6 8.52 -9.64 -18.78
C LEU A 6 7.50 -9.26 -17.70
N VAL A 7 7.96 -9.11 -16.46
CA VAL A 7 7.17 -8.58 -15.35
C VAL A 7 7.54 -7.12 -15.14
N ILE A 8 6.54 -6.23 -15.13
CA ILE A 8 6.76 -4.79 -14.98
C ILE A 8 5.99 -4.22 -13.78
N ASN A 9 6.70 -3.46 -12.93
CA ASN A 9 6.07 -2.53 -11.99
C ASN A 9 5.92 -1.17 -12.69
N PRO A 10 4.69 -0.72 -13.01
CA PRO A 10 4.48 0.48 -13.81
C PRO A 10 4.88 1.80 -13.14
N CYS A 11 5.00 2.84 -13.94
CA CYS A 11 5.11 4.21 -13.44
C CYS A 11 3.79 4.67 -12.78
N VAL A 12 3.88 5.71 -11.96
CA VAL A 12 2.74 6.23 -11.19
C VAL A 12 2.44 7.66 -11.59
N THR A 13 1.18 8.00 -11.80
CA THR A 13 0.74 9.38 -12.05
C THR A 13 -0.07 9.91 -10.88
N ASP A 14 0.39 10.98 -10.22
CA ASP A 14 -0.26 11.57 -9.05
C ASP A 14 0.25 12.99 -8.74
N PHE A 15 -0.32 13.66 -7.74
CA PHE A 15 0.18 14.92 -7.18
C PHE A 15 1.34 14.72 -6.18
N LYS A 16 1.37 13.55 -5.52
CA LYS A 16 2.35 13.18 -4.49
C LYS A 16 2.64 11.69 -4.57
N LEU A 17 3.90 11.31 -4.41
CA LEU A 17 4.31 9.94 -4.15
C LEU A 17 5.52 9.96 -3.22
N TYR A 18 5.42 9.23 -2.12
CA TYR A 18 6.47 9.12 -1.12
C TYR A 18 6.68 7.65 -0.80
N ASP A 19 7.94 7.24 -0.69
CA ASP A 19 8.30 5.90 -0.27
C ASP A 19 8.12 5.78 1.25
N GLU A 20 6.89 5.51 1.70
CA GLU A 20 6.62 5.10 3.10
C GLU A 20 6.72 3.56 3.19
N TRP A 21 7.92 3.07 2.86
CA TRP A 21 8.29 1.66 2.77
C TRP A 21 7.66 0.88 1.61
N MET A 22 7.27 1.55 0.52
CA MET A 22 6.44 1.02 -0.57
C MET A 22 7.10 -0.14 -1.34
N HIS A 23 6.38 -1.26 -1.47
CA HIS A 23 6.80 -2.42 -2.26
C HIS A 23 5.66 -2.99 -3.10
N PRO A 24 5.93 -3.43 -4.35
CA PRO A 24 4.98 -4.19 -5.15
C PRO A 24 4.96 -5.67 -4.72
N ALA A 25 4.60 -5.96 -3.47
CA ALA A 25 4.69 -7.31 -2.89
C ALA A 25 3.99 -8.40 -3.72
N GLY A 26 2.85 -8.06 -4.36
CA GLY A 26 2.17 -8.95 -5.30
C GLY A 26 3.04 -9.42 -6.47
N LEU A 27 3.91 -8.55 -6.98
CA LEU A 27 4.86 -8.91 -8.04
C LEU A 27 5.99 -9.81 -7.52
N TYR A 28 6.40 -9.68 -6.25
CA TYR A 28 7.40 -10.60 -5.68
C TYR A 28 6.85 -12.02 -5.56
N PHE A 29 5.58 -12.18 -5.18
CA PHE A 29 4.90 -13.48 -5.24
C PHE A 29 4.81 -14.04 -6.66
N LEU A 30 4.50 -13.19 -7.64
CA LEU A 30 4.44 -13.59 -9.05
C LEU A 30 5.81 -14.05 -9.58
N LEU A 31 6.86 -13.28 -9.31
CA LEU A 31 8.22 -13.62 -9.72
C LEU A 31 8.72 -14.92 -9.06
N ASP A 32 8.39 -15.15 -7.78
CA ASP A 32 8.68 -16.40 -7.09
C ASP A 32 7.97 -17.60 -7.76
N LEU A 33 6.70 -17.43 -8.13
CA LEU A 33 5.91 -18.44 -8.83
C LEU A 33 6.48 -18.77 -10.22
N LEU A 34 6.84 -17.75 -11.01
CA LEU A 34 7.47 -17.93 -12.32
C LEU A 34 8.83 -18.63 -12.20
N LYS A 35 9.64 -18.25 -11.19
CA LYS A 35 10.94 -18.87 -10.92
C LYS A 35 10.82 -20.34 -10.53
N ARG A 36 9.85 -20.70 -9.67
CA ARG A 36 9.57 -22.10 -9.29
C ARG A 36 9.14 -22.95 -10.49
N ASN A 37 8.45 -22.34 -11.46
CA ASN A 37 8.11 -22.96 -12.73
C ASN A 37 9.23 -22.90 -13.78
N GLN A 38 10.44 -22.47 -13.39
CA GLN A 38 11.62 -22.41 -14.27
C GLN A 38 11.42 -21.57 -15.55
N ILE A 39 10.55 -20.57 -15.47
CA ILE A 39 10.25 -19.65 -16.57
C ILE A 39 11.37 -18.61 -16.68
N GLU A 40 11.84 -18.36 -17.90
CA GLU A 40 12.82 -17.30 -18.16
C GLU A 40 12.15 -15.94 -17.94
N THR A 41 12.53 -15.27 -16.86
CA THR A 41 11.80 -14.10 -16.36
C THR A 41 12.69 -12.87 -16.35
N TYR A 42 12.16 -11.77 -16.86
CA TYR A 42 12.75 -10.44 -16.80
C TYR A 42 11.89 -9.57 -15.89
N TYR A 43 12.50 -8.81 -14.97
CA TYR A 43 11.80 -7.88 -14.09
C TYR A 43 12.27 -6.46 -14.36
N PHE A 44 11.32 -5.55 -14.57
CA PHE A 44 11.60 -4.12 -14.69
C PHE A 44 10.73 -3.32 -13.72
N ASP A 45 11.36 -2.52 -12.87
CA ASP A 45 10.67 -1.68 -11.91
C ASP A 45 10.84 -0.21 -12.27
N CYS A 46 9.76 0.42 -12.77
CA CYS A 46 9.81 1.82 -13.16
C CYS A 46 10.13 2.75 -11.98
N LEU A 47 9.91 2.33 -10.74
CA LEU A 47 10.12 3.16 -9.55
C LEU A 47 11.49 2.97 -8.88
N ALA A 48 12.21 1.88 -9.17
CA ALA A 48 13.40 1.44 -8.40
C ALA A 48 14.52 2.49 -8.27
N GLU A 49 14.83 3.22 -9.34
CA GLU A 49 15.97 4.14 -9.40
C GLU A 49 15.62 5.59 -9.07
N SER A 50 14.35 5.89 -8.81
CA SER A 50 13.89 7.28 -8.78
C SER A 50 13.97 7.95 -7.41
N ILE A 51 14.29 7.25 -6.31
CA ILE A 51 14.26 7.88 -4.98
C ILE A 51 15.45 8.83 -4.77
N SER A 52 15.14 10.11 -4.54
CA SER A 52 16.07 11.17 -4.16
C SER A 52 15.91 11.53 -2.68
N GLY A 53 16.99 12.02 -2.06
CA GLY A 53 16.95 12.56 -0.69
C GLY A 53 16.48 11.56 0.38
N LEU A 54 17.31 10.54 0.64
CA LEU A 54 16.99 9.52 1.65
C LEU A 54 16.70 10.15 3.02
N LYS A 55 15.57 9.77 3.58
CA LYS A 55 15.13 10.15 4.93
C LYS A 55 15.29 8.94 5.88
N LYS A 56 14.80 9.11 7.11
CA LYS A 56 14.91 8.11 8.17
C LYS A 56 14.33 6.76 7.72
N PHE A 57 14.95 5.66 8.17
CA PHE A 57 14.50 4.28 7.94
C PHE A 57 14.40 3.87 6.46
N GLY A 58 15.24 4.46 5.60
CA GLY A 58 15.32 4.11 4.18
C GLY A 58 14.21 4.71 3.29
N THR A 59 13.31 5.52 3.86
CA THR A 59 12.21 6.20 3.15
C THR A 59 12.70 7.39 2.31
N GLY A 60 11.89 7.89 1.37
CA GLY A 60 12.30 9.04 0.56
C GLY A 60 11.29 9.50 -0.50
N GLU A 61 11.66 10.52 -1.26
CA GLU A 61 10.82 11.08 -2.32
C GLU A 61 11.18 10.49 -3.68
N TYR A 62 10.17 10.08 -4.44
CA TYR A 62 10.37 9.60 -5.81
C TYR A 62 10.62 10.76 -6.78
N GLY A 63 11.56 10.55 -7.69
CA GLY A 63 11.84 11.39 -8.82
C GLY A 63 10.69 11.37 -9.81
N TYR A 64 10.42 12.52 -10.40
CA TYR A 64 9.26 12.73 -11.23
C TYR A 64 9.53 13.67 -12.39
N LYS A 65 8.66 13.59 -13.40
CA LYS A 65 8.49 14.62 -14.43
C LYS A 65 7.10 15.23 -14.26
N GLU A 66 6.96 16.51 -14.53
CA GLU A 66 5.64 17.17 -14.52
C GLU A 66 4.85 16.75 -15.77
N LEU A 67 3.56 16.49 -15.58
CA LEU A 67 2.62 16.21 -16.67
C LEU A 67 1.60 17.34 -16.78
N GLU A 68 0.99 17.44 -17.96
CA GLU A 68 -0.24 18.21 -18.11
C GLU A 68 -1.31 17.62 -17.18
N LYS A 69 -1.98 18.51 -16.45
CA LYS A 69 -2.95 18.14 -15.45
C LYS A 69 -4.29 17.81 -16.13
N PRO A 70 -4.90 16.64 -15.87
CA PRO A 70 -6.26 16.34 -16.32
C PRO A 70 -7.24 17.46 -15.96
N LEU A 71 -8.14 17.81 -16.87
CA LEU A 71 -9.08 18.94 -16.69
C LEU A 71 -9.90 18.84 -15.40
N ILE A 72 -10.30 17.62 -15.01
CA ILE A 72 -11.00 17.35 -13.75
C ILE A 72 -10.26 17.88 -12.51
N TYR A 73 -8.93 17.94 -12.57
CA TYR A 73 -8.09 18.42 -11.49
C TYR A 73 -7.77 19.92 -11.60
N SER A 74 -8.45 20.69 -12.45
CA SER A 74 -8.17 22.13 -12.66
C SER A 74 -8.09 22.93 -11.36
N ASN A 75 -8.94 22.60 -10.38
CA ASN A 75 -9.05 23.29 -9.09
C ASN A 75 -7.99 22.84 -8.06
N ILE A 76 -7.21 21.80 -8.36
CA ILE A 76 -6.15 21.31 -7.48
C ILE A 76 -4.89 22.15 -7.70
N LYS A 77 -4.43 22.89 -6.69
CA LYS A 77 -3.27 23.79 -6.85
C LYS A 77 -1.93 23.05 -7.06
N ARG A 78 -1.85 21.76 -6.72
CA ARG A 78 -0.63 20.95 -6.91
C ARG A 78 -0.39 20.59 -8.38
N LYS A 79 0.89 20.43 -8.71
CA LYS A 79 1.35 19.92 -10.01
C LYS A 79 1.03 18.43 -10.12
N TYR A 80 0.56 18.01 -11.29
CA TYR A 80 0.35 16.61 -11.63
C TYR A 80 1.64 16.04 -12.25
N LYS A 81 2.01 14.83 -11.88
CA LYS A 81 3.35 14.30 -12.12
C LYS A 81 3.30 12.84 -12.55
N ILE A 82 4.33 12.41 -13.25
CA ILE A 82 4.65 11.01 -13.49
C ILE A 82 5.93 10.65 -12.72
N TYR A 83 5.84 9.62 -11.88
CA TYR A 83 6.90 9.13 -11.02
C TYR A 83 7.52 7.87 -11.61
N GLY A 84 8.85 7.79 -11.54
CA GLY A 84 9.62 6.71 -12.12
C GLY A 84 10.02 6.92 -13.59
N ILE A 85 10.74 5.94 -14.12
CA ILE A 85 11.20 5.91 -15.52
C ILE A 85 9.97 5.80 -16.44
N SER A 86 9.89 6.69 -17.43
CA SER A 86 8.73 6.84 -18.32
C SER A 86 9.12 7.43 -19.68
N GLY A 87 8.18 7.40 -20.64
CA GLY A 87 8.38 7.94 -21.98
C GLY A 87 9.52 7.26 -22.73
N THR A 88 10.33 8.07 -23.43
CA THR A 88 11.47 7.59 -24.23
C THR A 88 12.54 6.87 -23.40
N ASP A 89 12.66 7.19 -22.11
CA ASP A 89 13.65 6.55 -21.25
C ASP A 89 13.24 5.11 -20.93
N LEU A 90 11.94 4.89 -20.64
CA LEU A 90 11.40 3.55 -20.48
C LEU A 90 11.51 2.74 -21.77
N GLU A 91 11.18 3.36 -22.91
CA GLU A 91 11.28 2.72 -24.22
C GLU A 91 12.70 2.23 -24.53
N LYS A 92 13.73 3.05 -24.26
CA LYS A 92 15.14 2.68 -24.39
C LYS A 92 15.58 1.57 -23.44
N CYS A 93 14.98 1.47 -22.26
CA CYS A 93 15.25 0.40 -21.32
C CYS A 93 14.61 -0.91 -21.79
N LEU A 94 13.33 -0.86 -22.18
CA LEU A 94 12.58 -2.03 -22.62
C LEU A 94 13.12 -2.61 -23.93
N SER A 95 13.59 -1.78 -24.86
CA SER A 95 14.16 -2.23 -26.14
C SER A 95 15.44 -3.07 -26.01
N ARG A 96 16.03 -3.16 -24.82
CA ARG A 96 17.23 -3.98 -24.54
C ARG A 96 16.89 -5.42 -24.15
N TYR A 97 15.64 -5.69 -23.78
CA TYR A 97 15.19 -7.02 -23.45
C TYR A 97 14.91 -7.82 -24.73
N PRO A 98 15.12 -9.15 -24.72
CA PRO A 98 14.62 -9.99 -25.80
C PRO A 98 13.08 -9.91 -25.84
N VAL A 99 12.51 -10.10 -27.03
CA VAL A 99 11.05 -10.12 -27.22
C VAL A 99 10.45 -11.20 -26.30
N PRO A 100 9.60 -10.81 -25.31
CA PRO A 100 8.95 -11.77 -24.43
C PRO A 100 7.76 -12.44 -25.13
N ASP A 101 7.35 -13.59 -24.62
CA ASP A 101 6.13 -14.29 -25.06
C ASP A 101 4.89 -13.78 -24.30
N LEU A 102 5.08 -13.14 -23.15
CA LEU A 102 4.03 -12.55 -22.32
C LEU A 102 4.57 -11.37 -21.48
N VAL A 103 3.76 -10.32 -21.34
CA VAL A 103 4.01 -9.23 -20.38
C VAL A 103 3.00 -9.28 -19.24
N LEU A 104 3.49 -9.23 -18.00
CA LEU A 104 2.69 -9.17 -16.78
C LEU A 104 2.93 -7.84 -16.07
N ALA A 105 1.91 -7.01 -15.94
CA ALA A 105 2.01 -5.69 -15.32
C ALA A 105 1.28 -5.63 -13.98
N GLY A 106 1.94 -5.07 -12.96
CA GLY A 106 1.31 -4.78 -11.68
C GLY A 106 0.41 -3.55 -11.74
N SER A 107 -0.55 -3.47 -10.82
CA SER A 107 -1.35 -2.25 -10.62
C SER A 107 -1.70 -2.12 -9.14
N SER A 108 -1.62 -0.90 -8.61
CA SER A 108 -1.81 -0.61 -7.19
C SER A 108 -3.09 0.18 -6.98
N MET A 109 -3.00 1.50 -6.77
CA MET A 109 -4.18 2.34 -6.54
C MET A 109 -4.97 2.56 -7.84
N THR A 110 -6.30 2.60 -7.74
CA THR A 110 -7.18 2.76 -8.90
C THR A 110 -6.93 4.07 -9.65
N TYR A 111 -6.73 5.19 -8.93
CA TYR A 111 -6.43 6.48 -9.54
C TYR A 111 -5.00 6.61 -10.11
N TRP A 112 -4.13 5.60 -9.93
CA TRP A 112 -2.84 5.50 -10.63
C TRP A 112 -2.95 4.77 -11.97
N ALA A 113 -4.15 4.33 -12.37
CA ALA A 113 -4.38 3.66 -13.64
C ALA A 113 -3.84 4.41 -14.88
N PRO A 114 -3.82 5.77 -14.96
CA PRO A 114 -3.18 6.44 -16.09
C PRO A 114 -1.69 6.14 -16.25
N GLY A 115 -0.93 6.02 -15.17
CA GLY A 115 0.48 5.61 -15.21
C GLY A 115 0.67 4.17 -15.70
N VAL A 116 -0.22 3.27 -15.29
CA VAL A 116 -0.27 1.90 -15.83
C VAL A 116 -0.55 1.92 -17.34
N VAL A 117 -1.54 2.67 -17.79
CA VAL A 117 -1.88 2.83 -19.21
C VAL A 117 -0.70 3.39 -20.01
N GLU A 118 -0.02 4.42 -19.50
CA GLU A 118 1.16 4.99 -20.17
C GLU A 118 2.30 3.98 -20.29
N THR A 119 2.54 3.20 -19.23
CA THR A 119 3.51 2.11 -19.24
C THR A 119 3.16 1.06 -20.31
N ILE A 120 1.91 0.62 -20.38
CA ILE A 120 1.47 -0.38 -21.36
C ILE A 120 1.55 0.15 -22.80
N LYS A 121 1.26 1.43 -23.04
CA LYS A 121 1.48 2.05 -24.37
C LYS A 121 2.94 1.95 -24.81
N ILE A 122 3.88 2.19 -23.90
CA ILE A 122 5.32 2.07 -24.18
C ILE A 122 5.69 0.61 -24.43
N VAL A 123 5.21 -0.32 -23.60
CA VAL A 123 5.38 -1.77 -23.81
C VAL A 123 4.91 -2.18 -25.21
N ARG A 124 3.73 -1.74 -25.65
CA ARG A 124 3.18 -2.07 -26.99
C ARG A 124 3.97 -1.45 -28.14
N ARG A 125 4.67 -0.34 -27.94
CA ARG A 125 5.61 0.18 -28.96
C ARG A 125 6.86 -0.68 -29.09
N CYS A 126 7.36 -1.22 -27.97
CA CYS A 126 8.51 -2.12 -27.96
C CYS A 126 8.15 -3.54 -28.43
N PHE A 127 6.96 -4.02 -28.06
CA PHE A 127 6.49 -5.40 -28.24
C PHE A 127 5.02 -5.40 -28.72
N PRO A 128 4.75 -5.06 -30.00
CA PRO A 128 3.38 -4.85 -30.50
C PRO A 128 2.46 -6.05 -30.33
N ASP A 129 2.94 -7.23 -30.71
CA ASP A 129 2.13 -8.47 -30.80
C ASP A 129 2.14 -9.30 -29.52
N VAL A 130 2.82 -8.83 -28.46
CA VAL A 130 2.96 -9.60 -27.22
C VAL A 130 1.73 -9.38 -26.33
N PRO A 131 1.06 -10.46 -25.87
CA PRO A 131 -0.08 -10.33 -24.96
C PRO A 131 0.32 -9.68 -23.64
N VAL A 132 -0.61 -8.91 -23.07
CA VAL A 132 -0.42 -8.21 -21.79
C VAL A 132 -1.51 -8.64 -20.81
N ILE A 133 -1.10 -9.03 -19.61
CA ILE A 133 -2.00 -9.24 -18.48
C ILE A 133 -1.69 -8.20 -17.41
N ILE A 134 -2.70 -7.45 -16.99
CA ILE A 134 -2.61 -6.48 -15.90
C ILE A 134 -3.24 -7.09 -14.65
N GLY A 135 -2.45 -7.27 -13.60
CA GLY A 135 -2.90 -7.78 -12.30
C GLY A 135 -2.75 -6.74 -11.20
N GLY A 136 -3.10 -7.12 -9.96
CA GLY A 136 -2.96 -6.26 -8.78
C GLY A 136 -4.28 -5.64 -8.32
N ILE A 137 -4.20 -4.65 -7.44
CA ILE A 137 -5.36 -4.10 -6.73
C ILE A 137 -6.28 -3.35 -7.70
N ALA A 138 -5.75 -2.44 -8.52
CA ALA A 138 -6.58 -1.68 -9.44
C ALA A 138 -7.25 -2.57 -10.49
N ALA A 139 -6.51 -3.51 -11.09
CA ALA A 139 -7.06 -4.45 -12.07
C ALA A 139 -8.23 -5.29 -11.51
N GLN A 140 -8.18 -5.67 -10.23
CA GLN A 140 -9.27 -6.39 -9.56
C GLN A 140 -10.50 -5.53 -9.23
N LEU A 141 -10.32 -4.22 -9.06
CA LEU A 141 -11.38 -3.31 -8.67
C LEU A 141 -12.05 -2.63 -9.87
N ILE A 142 -11.31 -2.37 -10.94
CA ILE A 142 -11.77 -1.70 -12.17
C ILE A 142 -11.31 -2.42 -13.45
N PRO A 143 -11.55 -3.74 -13.60
CA PRO A 143 -11.04 -4.51 -14.74
C PRO A 143 -11.47 -3.92 -16.09
N GLY A 144 -12.75 -3.55 -16.22
CA GLY A 144 -13.31 -2.96 -17.43
C GLY A 144 -12.66 -1.63 -17.85
N TYR A 145 -12.06 -0.88 -16.91
CA TYR A 145 -11.31 0.32 -17.27
C TYR A 145 -10.10 -0.06 -18.12
N PHE A 146 -9.31 -1.05 -17.70
CA PHE A 146 -8.10 -1.47 -18.42
C PHE A 146 -8.44 -2.17 -19.74
N GLU A 147 -9.43 -3.06 -19.74
CA GLU A 147 -9.89 -3.79 -20.93
C GLU A 147 -10.39 -2.85 -22.02
N SER A 148 -10.99 -1.70 -21.65
CA SER A 148 -11.43 -0.69 -22.62
C SER A 148 -10.29 0.10 -23.28
N LYS A 149 -9.07 0.09 -22.73
CA LYS A 149 -7.95 0.91 -23.24
C LYS A 149 -7.11 0.22 -24.30
N PHE A 150 -7.11 -1.12 -24.32
CA PHE A 150 -6.24 -1.89 -25.17
C PHE A 150 -6.96 -3.14 -25.66
N ALA A 151 -6.98 -3.35 -26.98
CA ALA A 151 -7.29 -4.67 -27.54
C ALA A 151 -6.24 -5.69 -27.05
N ASP A 152 -6.65 -6.94 -26.85
CA ASP A 152 -5.77 -8.05 -26.43
C ASP A 152 -5.02 -7.80 -25.11
N CYS A 153 -5.63 -7.03 -24.20
CA CYS A 153 -5.18 -6.84 -22.83
C CYS A 153 -6.17 -7.51 -21.89
N HIS A 154 -5.67 -8.43 -21.07
CA HIS A 154 -6.49 -9.11 -20.07
C HIS A 154 -6.24 -8.54 -18.68
N THR A 155 -7.25 -8.62 -17.82
CA THR A 155 -7.09 -8.33 -16.41
C THR A 155 -7.09 -9.63 -15.60
N ALA A 156 -6.30 -9.64 -14.53
CA ALA A 156 -6.18 -10.79 -13.64
C ALA A 156 -6.69 -10.48 -12.24
N GLY A 157 -7.29 -11.51 -11.64
CA GLY A 157 -7.75 -11.52 -10.26
C GLY A 157 -6.60 -11.66 -9.25
N SER A 158 -6.90 -12.24 -8.10
CA SER A 158 -5.86 -12.68 -7.15
C SER A 158 -4.90 -13.64 -7.83
N LEU A 159 -3.60 -13.48 -7.60
CA LEU A 159 -2.55 -14.40 -8.07
C LEU A 159 -2.77 -15.84 -7.57
N PHE A 160 -3.50 -15.99 -6.46
CA PHE A 160 -3.77 -17.28 -5.83
C PHE A 160 -5.13 -17.88 -6.25
N SER A 161 -5.82 -17.28 -7.23
CA SER A 161 -7.06 -17.81 -7.79
C SER A 161 -6.77 -18.71 -8.98
N GLU A 162 -7.56 -19.78 -9.13
CA GLU A 162 -7.40 -20.73 -10.24
C GLU A 162 -7.58 -20.04 -11.60
N ASP A 163 -8.53 -19.11 -11.72
CA ASP A 163 -8.78 -18.35 -12.96
C ASP A 163 -7.54 -17.57 -13.43
N THR A 164 -6.86 -16.85 -12.52
CA THR A 164 -5.62 -16.14 -12.85
C THR A 164 -4.52 -17.11 -13.29
N LEU A 165 -4.38 -18.24 -12.61
CA LEU A 165 -3.35 -19.24 -12.95
C LEU A 165 -3.66 -19.89 -14.30
N GLN A 166 -4.93 -20.16 -14.61
CA GLN A 166 -5.36 -20.67 -15.91
C GLN A 166 -5.11 -19.65 -17.02
N LEU A 167 -5.40 -18.37 -16.79
CA LEU A 167 -5.10 -17.30 -17.75
C LEU A 167 -3.60 -17.25 -18.07
N ILE A 168 -2.72 -17.37 -17.06
CA ILE A 168 -1.26 -17.41 -17.29
C ILE A 168 -0.86 -18.67 -18.08
N LYS A 169 -1.44 -19.84 -17.77
CA LYS A 169 -1.18 -21.11 -18.46
C LYS A 169 -1.51 -21.08 -19.95
N GLN A 170 -2.46 -20.25 -20.38
CA GLN A 170 -2.80 -20.11 -21.81
C GLN A 170 -1.63 -19.59 -22.64
N TYR A 171 -0.72 -18.82 -22.02
CA TYR A 171 0.42 -18.20 -22.68
C TYR A 171 1.76 -18.86 -22.33
N ILE A 172 1.82 -19.58 -21.20
CA ILE A 172 3.05 -20.20 -20.70
C ILE A 172 2.90 -21.73 -20.69
N SER A 173 3.54 -22.40 -21.64
CA SER A 173 3.59 -23.86 -21.70
C SER A 173 4.34 -24.45 -20.51
N GLY A 174 3.80 -25.51 -19.90
CA GLY A 174 4.43 -26.21 -18.78
C GLY A 174 4.30 -25.51 -17.42
N PHE A 175 3.53 -24.42 -17.34
CA PHE A 175 3.25 -23.75 -16.07
C PHE A 175 2.35 -24.62 -15.17
N SER A 176 2.87 -25.03 -14.02
CA SER A 176 2.14 -25.77 -12.99
C SER A 176 1.64 -24.83 -11.90
N SER A 177 0.37 -25.01 -11.54
CA SER A 177 -0.32 -24.23 -10.51
C SER A 177 -0.28 -24.90 -9.14
N SER A 178 0.71 -25.73 -8.81
CA SER A 178 0.71 -26.48 -7.55
C SER A 178 0.61 -25.53 -6.34
N ASN A 179 -0.64 -25.30 -5.93
CA ASN A 179 -1.11 -24.35 -4.93
C ASN A 179 -0.84 -24.85 -3.50
N GLU A 180 -0.18 -26.01 -3.37
CA GLU A 180 0.08 -26.67 -2.09
C GLU A 180 1.18 -25.97 -1.28
N GLU A 181 2.09 -25.23 -1.92
CA GLU A 181 3.08 -24.45 -1.19
C GLU A 181 2.51 -23.09 -0.75
N SER A 182 2.71 -22.76 0.53
CA SER A 182 2.37 -21.44 1.07
C SER A 182 3.02 -20.32 0.24
N PRO A 183 2.31 -19.21 -0.05
CA PRO A 183 2.85 -18.10 -0.85
C PRO A 183 4.21 -17.63 -0.33
N SER A 184 5.19 -17.54 -1.22
CA SER A 184 6.57 -17.12 -0.96
C SER A 184 6.94 -15.95 -1.88
N MET A 185 7.73 -15.01 -1.36
CA MET A 185 8.37 -13.92 -2.11
C MET A 185 9.85 -14.21 -2.38
N SER A 186 10.42 -15.28 -1.82
CA SER A 186 11.87 -15.55 -1.80
C SER A 186 12.49 -15.55 -3.20
N GLY A 187 11.85 -16.20 -4.17
CA GLY A 187 12.28 -16.20 -5.56
C GLY A 187 12.22 -14.82 -6.21
N GLY A 188 11.17 -14.04 -5.90
CA GLY A 188 10.96 -12.69 -6.41
C GLY A 188 11.94 -11.66 -5.87
N LEU A 189 12.25 -11.72 -4.58
CA LEU A 189 13.29 -10.88 -3.94
C LEU A 189 14.66 -11.11 -4.59
N GLY A 190 14.88 -12.29 -5.20
CA GLY A 190 16.08 -12.61 -5.97
C GLY A 190 16.33 -11.72 -7.18
N PHE A 191 15.29 -11.15 -7.79
CA PHE A 191 15.39 -10.27 -8.95
C PHE A 191 15.86 -8.85 -8.60
N LEU A 192 15.82 -8.48 -7.32
CA LEU A 192 16.17 -7.15 -6.86
C LEU A 192 17.69 -7.01 -6.72
N GLN A 193 18.22 -5.87 -7.16
CA GLN A 193 19.64 -5.50 -7.05
C GLN A 193 19.92 -4.66 -5.80
N LYS A 194 18.93 -3.92 -5.31
CA LYS A 194 19.05 -3.04 -4.15
C LYS A 194 17.72 -2.97 -3.41
N MET A 195 17.80 -2.95 -2.08
CA MET A 195 16.67 -2.64 -1.20
C MET A 195 17.14 -1.70 -0.09
N ARG A 196 16.27 -0.78 0.32
CA ARG A 196 16.53 0.19 1.40
C ARG A 196 15.79 -0.17 2.69
N HIS A 197 14.72 -0.92 2.53
CA HIS A 197 13.84 -1.46 3.54
C HIS A 197 13.19 -2.73 2.96
N GLY A 198 12.63 -3.58 3.81
CA GLY A 198 12.05 -4.86 3.42
C GLY A 198 10.57 -4.99 3.76
N PRO A 199 9.76 -5.64 2.92
CA PRO A 199 8.38 -5.96 3.28
C PRO A 199 8.34 -7.19 4.20
N VAL A 200 7.41 -7.19 5.13
CA VAL A 200 7.03 -8.37 5.91
C VAL A 200 5.53 -8.56 5.77
N LEU A 201 5.12 -9.79 5.52
CA LEU A 201 3.71 -10.12 5.38
C LEU A 201 3.45 -11.47 6.04
N LEU A 202 2.87 -11.47 7.24
CA LEU A 202 2.59 -12.70 8.00
C LEU A 202 1.25 -13.33 7.62
N SER A 203 0.37 -12.56 6.97
CA SER A 203 -0.97 -12.97 6.59
C SER A 203 -1.50 -12.12 5.44
N LEU A 204 -2.52 -12.64 4.75
CA LEU A 204 -3.28 -11.95 3.72
C LEU A 204 -4.73 -11.78 4.17
N GLY A 205 -5.32 -10.64 3.82
CA GLY A 205 -6.73 -10.34 4.10
C GLY A 205 -7.01 -9.88 5.52
N CYS A 206 -8.22 -9.37 5.72
CA CYS A 206 -8.69 -8.83 6.99
C CYS A 206 -10.09 -9.39 7.30
N PRO A 207 -10.34 -9.88 8.53
CA PRO A 207 -11.68 -10.34 8.92
C PRO A 207 -12.67 -9.19 9.12
N MET A 208 -12.19 -7.95 9.23
CA MET A 208 -13.01 -6.75 9.46
C MET A 208 -13.75 -6.30 8.19
N SER A 209 -14.78 -5.47 8.33
CA SER A 209 -15.62 -5.07 7.19
C SER A 209 -15.82 -3.56 7.02
N CYS A 210 -14.79 -2.77 7.34
CA CYS A 210 -14.81 -1.30 7.28
C CYS A 210 -15.41 -0.78 5.96
N SER A 211 -16.33 0.18 6.05
CA SER A 211 -17.15 0.61 4.91
C SER A 211 -16.34 1.19 3.74
N TYR A 212 -15.13 1.69 4.01
CA TYR A 212 -14.24 2.35 3.06
C TYR A 212 -13.10 1.45 2.53
N CYS A 213 -12.94 0.23 3.07
CA CYS A 213 -11.78 -0.62 2.79
C CYS A 213 -12.13 -1.81 1.90
N ALA A 214 -11.33 -2.05 0.85
CA ALA A 214 -11.52 -3.16 -0.08
C ALA A 214 -10.78 -4.45 0.31
N SER A 215 -10.14 -4.54 1.48
CA SER A 215 -9.37 -5.73 1.88
C SER A 215 -10.20 -7.02 1.76
N ARG A 216 -11.45 -7.04 2.25
CA ARG A 216 -12.34 -8.20 2.12
C ARG A 216 -12.80 -8.50 0.68
N VAL A 217 -12.78 -7.50 -0.19
CA VAL A 217 -13.09 -7.68 -1.63
C VAL A 217 -11.91 -8.33 -2.34
N LEU A 218 -10.69 -7.89 -2.02
CA LEU A 218 -9.44 -8.35 -2.63
C LEU A 218 -8.96 -9.69 -2.04
N GLN A 219 -9.21 -9.91 -0.76
CA GLN A 219 -8.84 -11.09 0.02
C GLN A 219 -10.02 -11.47 0.94
N PRO A 220 -10.99 -12.25 0.45
CA PRO A 220 -12.21 -12.59 1.18
C PRO A 220 -11.99 -13.36 2.49
N HIS A 221 -10.84 -14.02 2.62
CA HIS A 221 -10.49 -14.83 3.77
C HIS A 221 -9.15 -14.41 4.36
N PHE A 222 -9.07 -14.42 5.69
CA PHE A 222 -7.80 -14.29 6.39
C PHE A 222 -6.97 -15.55 6.18
N ARG A 223 -5.79 -15.41 5.56
CA ARG A 223 -4.88 -16.51 5.25
C ARG A 223 -3.52 -16.27 5.92
N PRO A 224 -3.20 -16.95 7.04
CA PRO A 224 -1.87 -16.86 7.63
C PRO A 224 -0.82 -17.48 6.71
N ARG A 225 0.40 -16.95 6.76
CA ARG A 225 1.59 -17.49 6.09
C ARG A 225 2.49 -18.14 7.15
N PRO A 226 3.17 -19.26 6.83
CA PRO A 226 4.06 -19.89 7.80
C PRO A 226 5.20 -18.97 8.22
N VAL A 227 5.42 -18.82 9.53
CA VAL A 227 6.50 -18.01 10.11
C VAL A 227 7.85 -18.37 9.51
N LYS A 228 8.13 -19.66 9.32
CA LYS A 228 9.38 -20.15 8.71
C LYS A 228 9.59 -19.62 7.29
N THR A 229 8.53 -19.47 6.49
CA THR A 229 8.61 -18.92 5.13
C THR A 229 8.94 -17.43 5.19
N VAL A 230 8.23 -16.68 6.04
CA VAL A 230 8.42 -15.23 6.17
C VAL A 230 9.80 -14.90 6.77
N LEU A 231 10.26 -15.69 7.74
CA LEU A 231 11.60 -15.54 8.33
C LEU A 231 12.71 -15.72 7.29
N LYS A 232 12.58 -16.69 6.38
CA LYS A 232 13.53 -16.86 5.27
C LYS A 232 13.57 -15.64 4.35
N GLU A 233 12.44 -15.01 4.09
CA GLU A 233 12.36 -13.78 3.27
C GLU A 233 13.09 -12.62 3.96
N VAL A 234 12.85 -12.44 5.26
CA VAL A 234 13.50 -11.41 6.08
C VAL A 234 15.01 -11.62 6.15
N LEU A 235 15.44 -12.87 6.41
CA LEU A 235 16.86 -13.23 6.43
C LEU A 235 17.53 -12.97 5.08
N TYR A 236 16.91 -13.41 3.97
CA TYR A 236 17.43 -13.15 2.63
C TYR A 236 17.63 -11.66 2.36
N VAL A 237 16.65 -10.84 2.73
CA VAL A 237 16.71 -9.38 2.54
C VAL A 237 17.79 -8.74 3.43
N HIS A 238 17.89 -9.17 4.68
CA HIS A 238 18.90 -8.71 5.61
C HIS A 238 20.32 -9.07 5.14
N GLU A 239 20.56 -10.34 4.80
CA GLU A 239 21.87 -10.86 4.41
C GLU A 239 22.33 -10.32 3.05
N LYS A 240 21.44 -10.25 2.05
CA LYS A 240 21.80 -9.81 0.70
C LYS A 240 21.98 -8.30 0.59
N PHE A 241 21.11 -7.53 1.24
CA PHE A 241 21.04 -6.08 1.03
C PHE A 241 21.47 -5.26 2.25
N GLY A 242 21.77 -5.90 3.40
CA GLY A 242 22.11 -5.20 4.64
C GLY A 242 20.93 -4.44 5.25
N VAL A 243 19.70 -4.78 4.86
CA VAL A 243 18.49 -4.09 5.31
C VAL A 243 18.22 -4.38 6.79
N GLN A 244 17.93 -3.33 7.55
CA GLN A 244 17.55 -3.42 8.97
C GLN A 244 16.10 -2.96 9.23
N ASP A 245 15.52 -2.18 8.33
CA ASP A 245 14.18 -1.61 8.48
C ASP A 245 13.15 -2.43 7.68
N PHE A 246 12.15 -2.95 8.38
CA PHE A 246 11.14 -3.86 7.84
C PHE A 246 9.73 -3.34 8.11
N ALA A 247 8.90 -3.23 7.06
CA ALA A 247 7.52 -2.76 7.18
C ALA A 247 6.52 -3.92 7.03
N PHE A 248 5.59 -4.03 7.97
CA PHE A 248 4.50 -4.99 7.89
C PHE A 248 3.39 -4.51 6.96
N TYR A 249 3.02 -5.39 6.03
CA TYR A 249 2.02 -5.16 4.98
C TYR A 249 0.70 -5.88 5.23
N ASP A 250 0.58 -6.61 6.34
CA ASP A 250 -0.64 -7.30 6.73
C ASP A 250 -1.82 -6.32 6.83
N ASP A 251 -2.97 -6.71 6.27
CA ASP A 251 -4.22 -5.94 6.42
C ASP A 251 -4.75 -5.99 7.86
N ALA A 252 -4.34 -7.01 8.63
CA ALA A 252 -4.77 -7.25 10.01
C ALA A 252 -3.68 -7.89 10.87
N LEU A 253 -2.49 -7.27 10.97
CA LEU A 253 -1.30 -7.84 11.65
C LEU A 253 -1.58 -8.43 13.04
N LEU A 254 -2.39 -7.74 13.84
CA LEU A 254 -2.69 -8.14 15.22
C LEU A 254 -3.84 -9.15 15.33
N TYR A 255 -4.49 -9.53 14.23
CA TYR A 255 -5.48 -10.58 14.28
C TYR A 255 -4.77 -11.93 14.41
N ARG A 256 -5.09 -12.69 15.48
CA ARG A 256 -4.41 -13.95 15.83
C ARG A 256 -2.88 -13.81 15.94
N TYR A 257 -2.42 -12.72 16.57
CA TYR A 257 -0.99 -12.42 16.72
C TYR A 257 -0.20 -13.52 17.43
N GLN A 258 -0.85 -14.35 18.26
CA GLN A 258 -0.26 -15.50 18.94
C GLN A 258 0.23 -16.57 17.95
N ASP A 259 -0.43 -16.71 16.80
CA ASP A 259 -0.13 -17.74 15.82
C ASP A 259 0.92 -17.29 14.78
N GLY A 260 1.16 -15.98 14.68
CA GLY A 260 1.98 -15.38 13.62
C GLY A 260 3.06 -14.44 14.14
N LEU A 261 2.65 -13.28 14.66
CA LEU A 261 3.58 -12.21 15.04
C LEU A 261 4.49 -12.62 16.21
N ILE A 262 3.94 -13.17 17.29
CA ILE A 262 4.75 -13.60 18.46
C ILE A 262 5.81 -14.63 18.07
N PRO A 263 5.48 -15.77 17.43
CA PRO A 263 6.49 -16.75 17.04
C PRO A 263 7.50 -16.19 16.04
N PHE A 264 7.08 -15.30 15.12
CA PHE A 264 8.02 -14.62 14.23
C PHE A 264 9.04 -13.76 14.99
N LEU A 265 8.59 -12.91 15.92
CA LEU A 265 9.50 -12.06 16.71
C LEU A 265 10.41 -12.88 17.63
N ALA A 266 9.91 -13.98 18.18
CA ALA A 266 10.70 -14.90 18.99
C ALA A 266 11.86 -15.52 18.18
N GLU A 267 11.61 -15.95 16.94
CA GLU A 267 12.67 -16.48 16.06
C GLU A 267 13.68 -15.39 15.66
N VAL A 268 13.23 -14.17 15.35
CA VAL A 268 14.13 -13.03 15.06
C VAL A 268 15.06 -12.76 16.26
N LYS A 269 14.51 -12.74 17.48
CA LYS A 269 15.27 -12.54 18.72
C LYS A 269 16.25 -13.67 18.99
N LYS A 270 15.84 -14.92 18.77
CA LYS A 270 16.68 -16.11 18.92
C LYS A 270 17.89 -16.10 17.98
N LEU A 271 17.72 -15.52 16.79
CA LEU A 271 18.80 -15.33 15.81
C LEU A 271 19.72 -14.14 16.13
N GLY A 272 19.41 -13.36 17.18
CA GLY A 272 20.22 -12.20 17.58
C GLY A 272 20.17 -11.05 16.58
N LEU A 273 19.11 -10.96 15.75
CA LEU A 273 18.99 -9.93 14.74
C LEU A 273 18.45 -8.62 15.34
N GLU A 274 19.19 -7.53 15.16
CA GLU A 274 18.78 -6.18 15.59
C GLU A 274 17.96 -5.47 14.50
N LEU A 275 16.78 -6.00 14.20
CA LEU A 275 15.88 -5.42 13.19
C LEU A 275 15.00 -4.30 13.76
N ARG A 276 14.55 -3.40 12.88
CA ARG A 276 13.60 -2.33 13.18
C ARG A 276 12.32 -2.57 12.40
N PHE A 277 11.19 -2.54 13.11
CA PHE A 277 9.89 -2.82 12.52
C PHE A 277 8.97 -1.60 12.43
N HIS A 278 8.22 -1.51 11.34
CA HIS A 278 7.33 -0.41 11.00
C HIS A 278 5.94 -0.92 10.59
N THR A 279 4.89 -0.19 10.96
CA THR A 279 3.50 -0.59 10.68
C THR A 279 2.71 0.54 10.02
N PRO A 280 2.88 0.75 8.70
CA PRO A 280 2.23 1.86 8.00
C PRO A 280 0.70 1.70 7.88
N ASN A 281 0.16 0.48 7.92
CA ASN A 281 -1.25 0.17 7.64
C ASN A 281 -2.24 0.52 8.76
N GLY A 282 -1.75 0.83 9.97
CA GLY A 282 -2.60 1.16 11.12
C GLY A 282 -3.18 -0.06 11.83
N PHE A 283 -3.02 -0.13 13.15
CA PHE A 283 -3.61 -1.19 13.96
C PHE A 283 -5.06 -0.93 14.29
N HIS A 284 -5.84 -2.00 14.32
CA HIS A 284 -7.14 -1.98 14.96
C HIS A 284 -6.95 -1.83 16.49
N LEU A 285 -7.48 -0.74 17.06
CA LEU A 285 -7.28 -0.39 18.47
C LEU A 285 -7.72 -1.46 19.48
N ARG A 286 -8.85 -2.15 19.23
CA ARG A 286 -9.34 -3.27 20.06
C ARG A 286 -8.36 -4.44 20.20
N LEU A 287 -7.46 -4.64 19.24
CA LEU A 287 -6.49 -5.74 19.28
C LEU A 287 -5.20 -5.38 20.04
N LEU A 288 -5.07 -4.14 20.50
CA LEU A 288 -3.93 -3.71 21.29
C LEU A 288 -4.19 -3.92 22.78
N ASN A 289 -3.26 -4.61 23.41
CA ASN A 289 -3.18 -4.79 24.85
C ASN A 289 -1.74 -4.54 25.33
N ARG A 290 -1.56 -4.54 26.64
CA ARG A 290 -0.27 -4.27 27.28
C ARG A 290 0.82 -5.26 26.83
N GLU A 291 0.51 -6.55 26.85
CA GLU A 291 1.46 -7.63 26.54
C GLU A 291 2.03 -7.48 25.13
N ILE A 292 1.17 -7.34 24.11
CA ILE A 292 1.66 -7.25 22.73
C ILE A 292 2.48 -5.97 22.49
N LEU A 293 2.12 -4.86 23.13
CA LEU A 293 2.90 -3.62 23.06
C LEU A 293 4.29 -3.76 23.69
N GLU A 294 4.40 -4.42 24.85
CA GLU A 294 5.68 -4.71 25.50
C GLU A 294 6.56 -5.59 24.60
N ILE A 295 5.99 -6.66 24.03
CA ILE A 295 6.69 -7.54 23.08
C ILE A 295 7.18 -6.77 21.85
N MET A 296 6.31 -5.94 21.26
CA MET A 296 6.66 -5.14 20.09
C MET A 296 7.79 -4.13 20.39
N LYS A 297 7.78 -3.49 21.57
CA LYS A 297 8.86 -2.56 21.93
C LYS A 297 10.19 -3.31 22.08
N ASP A 298 10.19 -4.42 22.82
CA ASP A 298 11.36 -5.26 23.05
C ASP A 298 11.92 -5.82 21.73
N SER A 299 11.05 -6.10 20.76
CA SER A 299 11.43 -6.66 19.45
C SER A 299 11.86 -5.61 18.41
N GLY A 300 11.98 -4.33 18.79
CA GLY A 300 12.54 -3.29 17.91
C GLY A 300 11.54 -2.52 17.05
N PHE A 301 10.24 -2.53 17.35
CA PHE A 301 9.28 -1.68 16.64
C PHE A 301 9.61 -0.19 16.85
N LYS A 302 9.69 0.58 15.76
CA LYS A 302 10.01 2.02 15.75
C LYS A 302 8.88 2.90 15.22
N THR A 303 7.85 2.30 14.63
CA THR A 303 6.71 3.06 14.10
C THR A 303 5.42 2.28 14.27
N LEU A 304 4.58 2.76 15.19
CA LEU A 304 3.22 2.29 15.39
C LEU A 304 2.25 3.29 14.77
N ARG A 305 1.34 2.79 13.95
CA ARG A 305 0.19 3.57 13.48
C ARG A 305 -1.07 2.99 14.08
N PHE A 306 -1.95 3.85 14.54
CA PHE A 306 -3.26 3.49 15.09
C PHE A 306 -4.34 3.87 14.07
N GLY A 307 -5.08 2.88 13.58
CA GLY A 307 -6.24 3.09 12.73
C GLY A 307 -7.44 3.50 13.58
N TYR A 308 -7.52 4.80 13.88
CA TYR A 308 -8.59 5.40 14.67
C TYR A 308 -9.73 5.90 13.77
N GLU A 309 -9.37 6.58 12.67
CA GLU A 309 -10.23 7.13 11.62
C GLU A 309 -11.18 8.22 12.11
N SER A 310 -12.11 7.87 13.01
CA SER A 310 -12.94 8.79 13.79
C SER A 310 -13.55 8.03 14.97
N GLY A 311 -13.66 8.70 16.11
CA GLY A 311 -14.42 8.27 17.28
C GLY A 311 -15.69 9.10 17.50
N ASP A 312 -16.11 9.92 16.54
CA ASP A 312 -17.46 10.50 16.56
C ASP A 312 -18.49 9.35 16.41
N PRO A 313 -19.42 9.15 17.36
CA PRO A 313 -20.43 8.10 17.29
C PRO A 313 -21.25 8.09 15.99
N LYS A 314 -21.41 9.24 15.33
CA LYS A 314 -22.11 9.36 14.03
C LYS A 314 -21.49 8.51 12.93
N HIS A 315 -20.18 8.23 13.03
CA HIS A 315 -19.43 7.47 12.03
C HIS A 315 -19.09 6.04 12.48
N SER A 316 -19.62 5.58 13.62
CA SER A 316 -19.33 4.26 14.18
C SER A 316 -19.62 3.11 13.20
N ASP A 317 -20.75 3.14 12.50
CA ASP A 317 -21.09 2.14 11.46
C ASP A 317 -20.12 2.16 10.28
N GLU A 318 -19.54 3.31 9.96
CA GLU A 318 -18.60 3.46 8.84
C GLU A 318 -17.23 2.90 9.18
N THR A 319 -16.82 3.03 10.45
CA THR A 319 -15.52 2.63 10.97
C THR A 319 -15.54 1.28 11.70
N GLU A 320 -16.68 0.57 11.73
CA GLU A 320 -16.89 -0.70 12.47
C GLU A 320 -16.69 -0.57 13.98
N SER A 321 -17.10 0.59 14.54
CA SER A 321 -16.94 0.95 15.95
C SER A 321 -15.52 0.67 16.43
N LYS A 322 -14.54 1.00 15.57
CA LYS A 322 -13.14 0.66 15.76
C LYS A 322 -12.59 1.19 17.08
N ALA A 323 -13.04 2.37 17.48
CA ALA A 323 -12.62 3.06 18.68
C ALA A 323 -13.53 4.25 19.03
N GLY A 324 -13.50 4.64 20.31
CA GLY A 324 -13.85 5.98 20.79
C GLY A 324 -12.60 6.67 21.36
N ILE A 325 -12.72 7.96 21.68
CA ILE A 325 -11.57 8.75 22.16
C ILE A 325 -10.99 8.22 23.47
N GLU A 326 -11.82 7.65 24.35
CA GLU A 326 -11.41 7.04 25.62
C GLU A 326 -10.56 5.79 25.38
N MET A 327 -10.98 4.93 24.44
CA MET A 327 -10.21 3.76 24.04
C MET A 327 -8.87 4.17 23.43
N LEU A 328 -8.87 5.20 22.57
CA LEU A 328 -7.63 5.72 22.01
C LEU A 328 -6.68 6.21 23.13
N ALA A 329 -7.19 6.99 24.09
CA ALA A 329 -6.42 7.47 25.23
C ALA A 329 -5.84 6.31 26.07
N GLU A 330 -6.63 5.27 26.32
CA GLU A 330 -6.18 4.03 26.98
C GLU A 330 -5.03 3.38 26.20
N LYS A 331 -5.20 3.15 24.89
CA LYS A 331 -4.16 2.47 24.07
C LYS A 331 -2.88 3.29 23.95
N ILE A 332 -2.98 4.61 23.89
CA ILE A 332 -1.81 5.51 23.93
C ILE A 332 -1.09 5.42 25.27
N SER A 333 -1.84 5.38 26.39
CA SER A 333 -1.29 5.20 27.72
C SER A 333 -0.54 3.87 27.84
N LEU A 334 -1.12 2.78 27.33
CA LEU A 334 -0.46 1.47 27.29
C LEU A 334 0.81 1.50 26.44
N ALA A 335 0.79 2.12 25.26
CA ALA A 335 1.96 2.21 24.39
C ALA A 335 3.09 2.99 25.06
N ARG A 336 2.79 4.08 25.78
CA ARG A 336 3.77 4.83 26.56
C ARG A 336 4.36 4.02 27.71
N LYS A 337 3.53 3.29 28.46
CA LYS A 337 3.98 2.40 29.54
C LYS A 337 4.90 1.29 29.02
N ALA A 338 4.65 0.80 27.80
CA ALA A 338 5.52 -0.15 27.12
C ALA A 338 6.82 0.48 26.59
N GLY A 339 6.98 1.80 26.64
CA GLY A 339 8.20 2.52 26.25
C GLY A 339 8.18 3.14 24.84
N PHE A 340 7.03 3.20 24.17
CA PHE A 340 6.92 3.94 22.91
C PHE A 340 6.85 5.45 23.12
N THR A 341 7.62 6.19 22.33
CA THR A 341 7.65 7.66 22.35
C THR A 341 6.55 8.26 21.48
N LYS A 342 6.30 9.57 21.63
CA LYS A 342 5.36 10.30 20.76
C LYS A 342 5.81 10.28 19.30
N LYS A 343 7.12 10.26 19.04
CA LYS A 343 7.69 10.19 17.68
C LYS A 343 7.50 8.83 17.01
N GLU A 344 7.37 7.77 17.79
CA GLU A 344 7.16 6.40 17.31
C GLU A 344 5.67 6.06 17.13
N THR A 345 4.76 6.89 17.65
CA THR A 345 3.31 6.65 17.62
C THR A 345 2.59 7.70 16.78
N GLY A 346 1.70 7.26 15.89
CA GLY A 346 0.79 8.19 15.21
C GLY A 346 -0.59 7.61 14.98
N VAL A 347 -1.56 8.50 14.88
CA VAL A 347 -2.99 8.18 14.77
C VAL A 347 -3.48 8.65 13.41
N TYR A 348 -4.08 7.75 12.64
CA TYR A 348 -4.78 8.10 11.42
C TYR A 348 -6.16 8.65 11.76
N LEU A 349 -6.47 9.81 11.21
CA LEU A 349 -7.78 10.46 11.25
C LEU A 349 -8.26 10.63 9.82
N MET A 350 -9.46 10.15 9.52
CA MET A 350 -10.02 10.11 8.18
C MET A 350 -10.96 11.28 7.96
N GLY A 351 -10.69 12.06 6.90
CA GLY A 351 -11.60 13.04 6.34
C GLY A 351 -12.44 12.45 5.20
N GLY A 352 -13.70 12.86 5.10
CA GLY A 352 -14.62 12.45 4.03
C GLY A 352 -15.62 11.36 4.43
N LEU A 353 -15.82 11.15 5.73
CA LEU A 353 -16.92 10.32 6.25
C LEU A 353 -18.28 11.02 6.00
N LYS A 354 -19.39 10.27 6.06
CA LYS A 354 -20.71 10.79 5.65
C LYS A 354 -21.12 12.03 6.43
N GLY A 355 -21.20 13.16 5.74
CA GLY A 355 -21.64 14.43 6.34
C GLY A 355 -20.62 15.06 7.30
N GLN A 356 -19.38 14.56 7.34
CA GLN A 356 -18.30 15.13 8.14
C GLN A 356 -17.85 16.45 7.51
N SER A 357 -17.81 17.53 8.29
CA SER A 357 -17.24 18.82 7.86
C SER A 357 -15.72 18.87 8.10
N PRO A 358 -14.97 19.76 7.41
CA PRO A 358 -13.58 20.04 7.77
C PRO A 358 -13.42 20.47 9.24
N GLU A 359 -14.37 21.23 9.77
CA GLU A 359 -14.39 21.70 11.17
C GLU A 359 -14.51 20.54 12.16
N ASP A 360 -15.36 19.55 11.87
CA ASP A 360 -15.48 18.34 12.69
C ASP A 360 -14.15 17.59 12.75
N MET A 361 -13.52 17.37 11.59
CA MET A 361 -12.19 16.73 11.52
C MET A 361 -11.15 17.55 12.29
N MET A 362 -11.15 18.87 12.13
CA MET A 362 -10.21 19.76 12.83
C MET A 362 -10.37 19.74 14.34
N LYS A 363 -11.59 19.61 14.87
CA LYS A 363 -11.87 19.47 16.31
C LYS A 363 -11.37 18.13 16.83
N GLU A 364 -11.63 17.06 16.10
CA GLU A 364 -11.19 15.71 16.47
C GLU A 364 -9.65 15.59 16.45
N MET A 365 -8.99 16.27 15.51
CA MET A 365 -7.54 16.38 15.46
C MET A 365 -6.96 17.07 16.70
N GLU A 366 -7.60 18.12 17.23
CA GLU A 366 -7.16 18.79 18.46
C GLU A 366 -7.29 17.87 19.67
N GLN A 367 -8.45 17.21 19.80
CA GLN A 367 -8.70 16.24 20.87
C GLN A 367 -7.67 15.11 20.85
N THR A 368 -7.40 14.56 19.67
CA THR A 368 -6.38 13.52 19.47
C THR A 368 -4.98 14.05 19.76
N GLY A 369 -4.66 15.26 19.29
CA GLY A 369 -3.37 15.91 19.51
C GLY A 369 -3.09 16.19 21.00
N ALA A 370 -4.12 16.51 21.78
CA ALA A 370 -4.05 16.71 23.23
C ALA A 370 -3.66 15.43 23.99
N LEU A 371 -3.89 14.25 23.41
CA LEU A 371 -3.38 12.99 23.95
C LEU A 371 -1.87 12.86 23.81
N GLY A 372 -1.19 13.77 23.10
CA GLY A 372 0.27 13.80 22.92
C GLY A 372 0.79 12.75 21.93
N VAL A 373 0.11 12.58 20.80
CA VAL A 373 0.46 11.63 19.73
C VAL A 373 0.41 12.29 18.37
N GLN A 374 1.23 11.80 17.43
CA GLN A 374 1.24 12.38 16.09
C GLN A 374 -0.12 12.21 15.43
N VAL A 375 -0.68 13.30 14.92
CA VAL A 375 -1.90 13.31 14.14
C VAL A 375 -1.55 13.19 12.66
N LYS A 376 -2.11 12.18 12.00
CA LYS A 376 -1.95 11.92 10.57
C LYS A 376 -3.31 12.02 9.87
N PRO A 377 -3.66 13.18 9.29
CA PRO A 377 -4.85 13.29 8.48
C PRO A 377 -4.68 12.48 7.19
N VAL A 378 -5.64 11.61 6.94
CA VAL A 378 -5.82 10.88 5.67
C VAL A 378 -7.19 11.24 5.11
N PHE A 379 -7.35 11.20 3.80
CA PHE A 379 -8.60 11.57 3.14
C PHE A 379 -9.15 10.39 2.39
N LEU A 380 -10.47 10.29 2.33
CA LEU A 380 -11.14 9.23 1.62
C LEU A 380 -10.72 9.21 0.16
N SER A 381 -10.13 8.09 -0.25
CA SER A 381 -10.12 7.64 -1.64
C SER A 381 -11.32 6.70 -1.81
N PRO A 382 -12.34 7.05 -2.61
CA PRO A 382 -13.46 6.14 -2.85
C PRO A 382 -12.98 4.89 -3.56
N VAL A 383 -12.87 3.79 -2.80
CA VAL A 383 -12.39 2.52 -3.35
C VAL A 383 -13.58 1.74 -3.93
N PRO A 384 -13.58 1.39 -5.23
CA PRO A 384 -14.68 0.64 -5.84
C PRO A 384 -15.06 -0.62 -5.07
N ARG A 385 -16.35 -1.00 -5.13
CA ARG A 385 -16.93 -2.17 -4.47
C ARG A 385 -16.96 -2.10 -2.94
N THR A 386 -16.65 -0.95 -2.34
CA THR A 386 -16.83 -0.70 -0.89
C THR A 386 -18.17 -0.03 -0.60
N ARG A 387 -18.69 -0.16 0.63
CA ARG A 387 -19.99 0.43 1.01
C ARG A 387 -19.99 1.95 0.87
N LEU A 388 -18.88 2.60 1.23
CA LEU A 388 -18.76 4.05 1.17
C LEU A 388 -18.63 4.55 -0.27
N PHE A 389 -17.94 3.79 -1.13
CA PHE A 389 -17.95 4.05 -2.57
C PHE A 389 -19.36 3.98 -3.15
N GLU A 390 -20.13 2.94 -2.83
CA GLU A 390 -21.51 2.78 -3.32
C GLU A 390 -22.43 3.92 -2.84
N TYR A 391 -22.21 4.43 -1.63
CA TYR A 391 -22.92 5.60 -1.12
C TYR A 391 -22.60 6.87 -1.93
N TYR A 392 -21.32 7.15 -2.18
CA TYR A 392 -20.91 8.36 -2.90
C TYR A 392 -21.15 8.25 -4.40
N ALA A 393 -21.07 7.06 -5.01
CA ALA A 393 -21.34 6.86 -6.43
C ALA A 393 -22.80 7.14 -6.83
N ARG A 394 -23.74 7.15 -5.87
CA ARG A 394 -25.13 7.61 -6.10
C ARG A 394 -25.22 9.14 -6.26
N GLN A 395 -24.32 9.87 -5.62
CA GLN A 395 -24.27 11.34 -5.64
C GLN A 395 -23.33 11.84 -6.75
N PHE A 396 -22.25 11.10 -6.99
CA PHE A 396 -21.23 11.38 -7.99
C PHE A 396 -21.08 10.19 -8.95
N PRO A 397 -21.98 10.02 -9.95
CA PRO A 397 -21.96 8.87 -10.86
C PRO A 397 -20.64 8.63 -11.58
N SER A 398 -19.86 9.70 -11.82
CA SER A 398 -18.54 9.64 -12.46
C SER A 398 -17.53 8.74 -11.73
N LEU A 399 -17.71 8.49 -10.43
CA LEU A 399 -16.94 7.51 -9.67
C LEU A 399 -16.93 6.11 -10.31
N ARG A 400 -17.98 5.74 -11.05
CA ARG A 400 -18.04 4.42 -11.70
C ARG A 400 -17.29 4.35 -13.03
N CYS A 401 -17.01 5.50 -13.63
CA CYS A 401 -16.58 5.59 -15.03
C CYS A 401 -15.13 6.03 -15.16
N ASP A 402 -14.65 6.89 -14.26
CA ASP A 402 -13.33 7.48 -14.37
C ASP A 402 -12.54 7.31 -13.05
N PRO A 403 -11.45 6.51 -13.06
CA PRO A 403 -10.68 6.25 -11.86
C PRO A 403 -9.98 7.49 -11.28
N LEU A 404 -9.88 8.60 -12.01
CA LEU A 404 -9.36 9.86 -11.47
C LEU A 404 -10.24 10.39 -10.32
N TRP A 405 -11.53 10.08 -10.31
CA TRP A 405 -12.43 10.42 -9.20
C TRP A 405 -12.08 9.69 -7.89
N HIS A 406 -11.22 8.66 -7.93
CA HIS A 406 -10.80 7.95 -6.72
C HIS A 406 -9.64 8.63 -6.00
N ASN A 407 -9.04 9.69 -6.54
CA ASN A 407 -7.89 10.36 -5.92
C ASN A 407 -8.30 11.06 -4.62
N ASP A 408 -7.59 10.79 -3.53
CA ASP A 408 -7.88 11.29 -2.18
C ASP A 408 -7.96 12.83 -2.10
N SER A 409 -7.07 13.50 -2.84
CA SER A 409 -6.89 14.95 -2.79
C SER A 409 -7.87 15.69 -3.68
N PHE A 410 -8.47 15.00 -4.66
CA PHE A 410 -9.50 15.54 -5.52
C PHE A 410 -10.91 15.21 -5.00
N PHE A 411 -11.16 13.95 -4.64
CA PHE A 411 -12.50 13.55 -4.24
C PHE A 411 -12.97 14.31 -3.00
N ILE A 412 -12.08 14.51 -2.03
CA ILE A 412 -12.41 15.25 -0.82
C ILE A 412 -12.92 16.66 -1.13
N THR A 413 -12.38 17.35 -2.14
CA THR A 413 -12.82 18.71 -2.52
C THR A 413 -14.16 18.74 -3.25
N CYS A 414 -14.74 17.58 -3.54
CA CYS A 414 -16.08 17.47 -4.11
C CYS A 414 -17.16 17.37 -3.03
N LEU A 415 -16.78 17.18 -1.76
CA LEU A 415 -17.73 17.01 -0.66
C LEU A 415 -18.18 18.38 -0.09
N PRO A 416 -19.41 18.49 0.44
CA PRO A 416 -19.91 19.74 1.00
C PRO A 416 -19.01 20.31 2.11
N GLY A 417 -18.64 21.59 1.99
CA GLY A 417 -17.74 22.28 2.93
C GLY A 417 -16.24 22.00 2.71
N TRP A 418 -15.89 21.01 1.89
CA TRP A 418 -14.50 20.69 1.60
C TRP A 418 -14.04 21.39 0.32
N ASP A 419 -12.88 22.05 0.40
CA ASP A 419 -12.22 22.65 -0.75
C ASP A 419 -10.69 22.51 -0.59
N TRP A 420 -9.95 23.10 -1.52
CA TRP A 420 -8.50 23.02 -1.49
C TRP A 420 -7.88 23.74 -0.27
N ASP A 421 -8.50 24.83 0.18
CA ASP A 421 -7.96 25.67 1.24
C ASP A 421 -8.23 25.04 2.61
N SER A 422 -9.41 24.47 2.84
CA SER A 422 -9.70 23.69 4.06
C SER A 422 -8.83 22.42 4.14
N LEU A 423 -8.55 21.78 3.01
CA LEU A 423 -7.62 20.65 2.93
C LEU A 423 -6.18 21.04 3.35
N GLU A 424 -5.67 22.17 2.86
CA GLU A 424 -4.34 22.66 3.24
C GLU A 424 -4.31 23.21 4.68
N GLU A 425 -5.41 23.76 5.18
CA GLU A 425 -5.56 24.13 6.58
C GLU A 425 -5.46 22.92 7.51
N ILE A 426 -6.19 21.83 7.22
CA ILE A 426 -6.08 20.57 7.96
C ILE A 426 -4.64 20.07 7.97
N ARG A 427 -3.97 20.06 6.81
CA ARG A 427 -2.56 19.65 6.71
C ARG A 427 -1.63 20.56 7.53
N ARG A 428 -1.87 21.88 7.51
CA ARG A 428 -1.12 22.88 8.31
C ARG A 428 -1.33 22.66 9.80
N LYS A 429 -2.57 22.44 10.23
CA LYS A 429 -2.94 22.17 11.63
C LYS A 429 -2.28 20.90 12.14
N ALA A 430 -2.31 19.81 11.37
CA ALA A 430 -1.62 18.57 11.71
C ALA A 430 -0.11 18.77 11.89
N ARG A 431 0.55 19.51 10.97
CA ARG A 431 1.96 19.87 11.10
C ARG A 431 2.25 20.68 12.38
N GLY A 432 1.37 21.62 12.72
CA GLY A 432 1.45 22.41 13.95
C GLY A 432 1.41 21.53 15.21
N ILE A 433 0.38 20.68 15.32
CA ILE A 433 0.22 19.71 16.41
C ILE A 433 1.47 18.83 16.54
N ASN A 434 1.93 18.26 15.42
CA ASN A 434 3.08 17.34 15.41
C ASN A 434 4.40 18.05 15.76
N THR A 435 4.56 19.33 15.41
CA THR A 435 5.75 20.12 15.74
C THR A 435 5.82 20.43 17.24
N VAL A 436 4.70 20.81 17.85
CA VAL A 436 4.61 21.06 19.29
C VAL A 436 4.98 19.79 20.07
N GLN A 437 4.45 18.65 19.65
CA GLN A 437 4.75 17.37 20.28
C GLN A 437 6.21 16.96 20.14
N GLN A 438 6.85 17.24 18.99
CA GLN A 438 8.27 16.96 18.79
C GLN A 438 9.18 17.79 19.70
N LYS A 439 8.80 19.05 19.98
CA LYS A 439 9.55 19.94 20.90
C LYS A 439 9.40 19.52 22.35
N ALA A 440 8.21 19.09 22.77
CA ALA A 440 7.96 18.65 24.15
C ALA A 440 8.87 17.46 24.56
N ASP A 441 9.22 16.57 23.62
CA ASP A 441 10.10 15.42 23.86
C ASP A 441 11.60 15.78 23.97
N ILE A 442 12.00 17.04 23.71
CA ILE A 442 13.40 17.49 23.85
C ILE A 442 13.67 18.00 25.29
N TYR A 443 12.61 18.34 26.02
CA TYR A 443 12.67 18.94 27.36
C TYR A 443 12.13 18.02 28.47
N SER A 444 11.81 16.77 28.14
CA SER A 444 11.35 15.70 29.04
C SER A 444 12.28 14.51 28.94
#